data_AF-A0AAE0CM66-F1
#
_entry.id   AF-A0AAE0CM66-F1
#
_cell.length_a   1.000
_cell.length_b   1.000
_cell.length_c   1.000
_cell.angle_alpha   90.00
_cell.angle_beta   90.00
_cell.angle_gamma   90.00
#
_symmetry.space_group_name_H-M   'P 1'
#
loop_
_entity.id
_entity.type
_entity.pdbx_description
1 polymer ?
#
loop_
_entity_poly.entity_id
_entity_poly.type
_entity_poly.pdbx_seq_one_letter_code
_entity_poly.pdbx_strand_id
1 'polypeptide(L)'
;MDELPCELALACIRVRRFSYIDYCSPYYSSAFLAAAYSGEIHPVGHPPEWLVPEDIASIVVLPPVSRRLPERPKKNRIPSFGEAVSQSRCTTCHRNGYNSHSCTYSKSSRLLTSTIGVGKGSGSHNV
;
A
#
# COMPACT_ATOMS: atom_id res chain seq x y z
N MET A 1 -11.01 -26.11 16.68
CA MET A 1 -9.61 -25.71 16.89
C MET A 1 -8.85 -26.41 15.81
N ASP A 2 -8.44 -25.66 14.79
CA ASP A 2 -8.05 -26.26 13.52
C ASP A 2 -6.57 -26.69 13.61
N GLU A 3 -6.37 -28.01 13.66
CA GLU A 3 -5.07 -28.70 13.74
C GLU A 3 -4.33 -28.65 12.39
N LEU A 4 -4.17 -27.44 11.84
CA LEU A 4 -3.24 -27.17 10.75
C LEU A 4 -1.93 -26.66 11.35
N PRO A 5 -0.76 -27.21 10.94
CA PRO A 5 0.53 -26.69 11.38
C PRO A 5 0.68 -25.21 11.06
N CYS A 6 1.07 -24.41 12.06
CA CYS A 6 1.44 -23.01 11.83
C CYS A 6 2.69 -22.91 10.94
N GLU A 7 2.95 -21.72 10.38
CA GLU A 7 4.09 -21.50 9.47
C GLU A 7 5.43 -21.96 10.06
N LEU A 8 5.67 -21.68 11.35
CA LEU A 8 6.87 -22.11 12.05
C LEU A 8 6.95 -23.64 12.21
N ALA A 9 5.83 -24.30 12.54
CA ALA A 9 5.77 -25.76 12.63
C ALA A 9 6.04 -26.40 11.26
N LEU A 10 5.45 -25.88 10.19
CA LEU A 10 5.67 -26.34 8.82
C LEU A 10 7.13 -26.15 8.36
N ALA A 11 7.77 -25.05 8.78
CA ALA A 11 9.21 -24.83 8.55
C ALA A 11 10.06 -25.86 9.29
N CYS A 12 9.77 -26.17 10.57
CA CYS A 12 10.46 -27.19 11.33
C CYS A 12 10.29 -28.60 10.73
N ILE A 13 9.07 -28.99 10.36
CA ILE A 13 8.75 -30.27 9.66
C ILE A 13 9.60 -30.41 8.39
N ARG A 14 9.66 -29.34 7.57
CA ARG A 14 10.43 -29.30 6.32
C ARG A 14 11.93 -29.44 6.53
N VAL A 15 12.49 -28.74 7.53
CA VAL A 15 13.91 -28.86 7.92
C VAL A 15 14.24 -30.28 8.39
N ARG A 16 13.32 -30.92 9.12
CA ARG A 16 13.47 -32.30 9.61
C ARG A 16 13.18 -33.39 8.56
N ARG A 17 12.80 -33.01 7.34
CA ARG A 17 12.40 -33.93 6.24
C ARG A 17 11.22 -34.84 6.58
N PHE A 18 10.34 -34.42 7.49
CA PHE A 18 9.11 -35.15 7.77
C PHE A 18 7.98 -34.78 6.78
N SER A 19 7.02 -35.69 6.63
CA SER A 19 5.76 -35.43 5.93
C SER A 19 4.94 -34.43 6.73
N TYR A 20 4.34 -33.44 6.07
CA TYR A 20 3.42 -32.50 6.74
C TYR A 20 2.03 -33.10 6.96
N ILE A 21 1.65 -34.11 6.18
CA ILE A 21 0.35 -34.79 6.26
C ILE A 21 0.15 -35.40 7.65
N ASP A 22 1.21 -35.96 8.21
CA ASP A 22 1.24 -36.65 9.50
C ASP A 22 0.99 -35.71 10.70
N TYR A 23 1.08 -34.39 10.48
CA TYR A 23 0.83 -33.33 11.47
C TYR A 23 -0.44 -32.52 11.19
N CYS A 24 -1.19 -32.85 10.14
CA CYS A 24 -2.49 -32.24 9.84
C CYS A 24 -3.62 -33.10 10.43
N SER A 25 -4.66 -32.45 10.94
CA SER A 25 -5.87 -33.16 11.39
C SER A 25 -6.47 -34.04 10.28
N PRO A 26 -6.99 -35.25 10.59
CA PRO A 26 -7.71 -36.09 9.63
C PRO A 26 -8.89 -35.40 8.94
N TYR A 27 -9.46 -34.36 9.57
CA TYR A 27 -10.50 -33.48 9.00
C TYR A 27 -10.11 -32.88 7.64
N TYR A 28 -8.82 -32.61 7.40
CA TYR A 28 -8.32 -32.05 6.14
C TYR A 28 -7.88 -33.12 5.13
N SER A 29 -8.12 -34.41 5.41
CA SER A 29 -7.82 -35.49 4.46
C SER A 29 -8.81 -35.51 3.30
N SER A 30 -8.36 -35.94 2.13
CA SER A 30 -9.22 -36.15 0.96
C SER A 30 -10.31 -37.19 1.21
N ALA A 31 -10.04 -38.20 2.06
CA ALA A 31 -11.02 -39.19 2.47
C ALA A 31 -12.15 -38.57 3.33
N PHE A 32 -11.80 -37.70 4.28
CA PHE A 32 -12.80 -37.00 5.09
C PHE A 32 -13.61 -36.01 4.23
N LEU A 33 -12.96 -35.28 3.32
CA LEU A 33 -13.64 -34.41 2.36
C LEU A 33 -14.62 -35.18 1.48
N ALA A 34 -14.19 -36.31 0.91
CA ALA A 34 -15.05 -37.17 0.10
C ALA A 34 -16.23 -37.75 0.90
N ALA A 35 -16.01 -38.11 2.17
CA ALA A 35 -17.09 -38.57 3.06
C ALA A 35 -18.09 -37.45 3.37
N ALA A 36 -17.61 -36.24 3.68
CA ALA A 36 -18.46 -35.08 3.98
C ALA A 36 -19.34 -34.66 2.79
N TYR A 37 -18.85 -34.83 1.56
CA TYR A 37 -19.58 -34.57 0.31
C TYR A 37 -20.09 -35.84 -0.39
N SER A 38 -20.18 -36.97 0.32
CA SER A 38 -20.66 -38.25 -0.24
C SER A 38 -22.18 -38.30 -0.46
N GLY A 39 -22.91 -37.33 0.09
CA GLY A 39 -24.36 -37.18 -0.12
C GLY A 39 -24.70 -36.76 -1.55
N GLU A 40 -25.97 -36.90 -1.92
CA GLU A 40 -26.47 -36.56 -3.24
C GLU A 40 -26.43 -35.04 -3.46
N ILE A 41 -25.50 -34.59 -4.32
CA ILE A 41 -25.41 -33.20 -4.76
C ILE A 41 -26.55 -32.96 -5.75
N HIS A 42 -27.66 -32.44 -5.24
CA HIS A 42 -28.80 -32.03 -6.06
C HIS A 42 -28.38 -30.80 -6.87
N PRO A 43 -28.40 -30.85 -8.22
CA PRO A 43 -28.13 -29.67 -9.03
C PRO A 43 -29.23 -28.65 -8.79
N VAL A 44 -28.85 -27.38 -8.63
CA VAL A 44 -29.82 -26.29 -8.62
C VAL A 44 -30.43 -26.19 -10.03
N GLY A 45 -31.76 -26.23 -10.13
CA GLY A 45 -32.48 -26.18 -11.41
C GLY A 45 -32.27 -24.85 -12.16
N HIS A 46 -32.84 -24.72 -13.34
CA HIS A 46 -32.73 -23.48 -14.11
C HIS A 46 -33.56 -22.36 -13.42
N PRO A 47 -33.09 -21.10 -13.32
CA PRO A 47 -33.79 -20.06 -12.54
C PRO A 47 -35.28 -19.83 -12.85
N PRO A 48 -35.79 -19.95 -14.09
CA PRO A 48 -37.22 -19.90 -14.41
C PRO A 48 -38.05 -21.09 -13.88
N GLU A 49 -37.42 -22.19 -13.48
CA GLU A 49 -38.06 -23.36 -12.86
C GLU A 49 -38.20 -23.19 -11.34
N TRP A 50 -37.58 -22.16 -10.76
CA TRP A 50 -37.62 -21.92 -9.32
C TRP A 50 -38.97 -21.32 -8.92
N LEU A 51 -39.68 -22.03 -8.05
CA LEU A 51 -40.86 -21.48 -7.35
C LEU A 51 -40.37 -20.49 -6.28
N VAL A 52 -40.20 -19.22 -6.66
CA VAL A 52 -39.83 -18.14 -5.75
C VAL A 52 -41.11 -17.53 -5.15
N PRO A 53 -41.31 -17.59 -3.81
CA PRO A 53 -42.43 -16.94 -3.13
C PRO A 53 -42.44 -15.42 -3.34
N GLU A 54 -43.64 -14.81 -3.37
CA GLU A 54 -43.84 -13.37 -3.61
C GLU A 54 -43.12 -12.49 -2.57
N ASP A 55 -43.05 -12.94 -1.32
CA ASP A 55 -42.32 -12.29 -0.22
C ASP A 55 -40.80 -12.29 -0.41
N ILE A 56 -40.27 -13.18 -1.25
CA ILE A 56 -38.85 -13.20 -1.65
C ILE A 56 -38.66 -12.44 -2.98
N ALA A 57 -39.56 -12.63 -3.95
CA ALA A 57 -39.50 -11.97 -5.26
C ALA A 57 -39.62 -10.43 -5.15
N SER A 58 -40.33 -9.94 -4.15
CA SER A 58 -40.48 -8.51 -3.85
C SER A 58 -39.29 -7.88 -3.10
N ILE A 59 -38.26 -8.66 -2.71
CA ILE A 59 -37.08 -8.13 -2.00
C ILE A 59 -36.16 -7.39 -2.97
N VAL A 60 -36.11 -6.07 -2.85
CA VAL A 60 -35.14 -5.23 -3.57
C VAL A 60 -33.78 -5.27 -2.88
N VAL A 61 -32.88 -6.13 -3.37
CA VAL A 61 -31.48 -6.18 -2.92
C VAL A 61 -30.70 -5.01 -3.52
N LEU A 62 -30.51 -3.95 -2.72
CA LEU A 62 -29.66 -2.82 -3.11
C LEU A 62 -28.16 -3.21 -3.01
N PRO A 63 -27.29 -2.70 -3.90
CA PRO A 63 -25.85 -2.87 -3.75
C PRO A 63 -25.37 -2.22 -2.44
N PRO A 64 -24.31 -2.75 -1.80
CA PRO A 64 -23.78 -2.17 -0.58
C PRO A 64 -23.33 -0.72 -0.82
N VAL A 65 -23.68 0.18 0.12
CA VAL A 65 -23.35 1.60 0.04
C VAL A 65 -21.86 1.81 0.27
N SER A 66 -21.06 1.61 -0.78
CA SER A 66 -19.63 1.88 -0.76
C SER A 66 -19.37 3.38 -0.76
N ARG A 67 -18.54 3.86 0.19
CA ARG A 67 -17.94 5.18 0.07
C ARG A 67 -16.89 5.10 -1.03
N ARG A 68 -16.87 6.05 -1.98
CA ARG A 68 -15.71 6.21 -2.88
C ARG A 68 -14.46 6.38 -2.01
N LEU A 69 -13.44 5.56 -2.27
CA LEU A 69 -12.12 5.75 -1.67
C LEU A 69 -11.60 7.14 -2.02
N PRO A 70 -10.79 7.78 -1.15
CA PRO A 70 -10.11 9.01 -1.52
C PRO A 70 -9.32 8.81 -2.81
N GLU A 71 -9.47 9.71 -3.77
CA GLU A 71 -8.59 9.74 -4.92
C GLU A 71 -7.13 9.93 -4.47
N ARG A 72 -6.19 9.53 -5.34
CA ARG A 72 -4.76 9.68 -5.08
C ARG A 72 -4.45 11.14 -4.67
N PRO A 73 -3.78 11.39 -3.53
CA PRO A 73 -3.40 12.74 -3.13
C PRO A 73 -2.67 13.49 -4.25
N LYS A 74 -3.04 14.76 -4.45
CA LYS A 74 -2.42 15.62 -5.47
C LYS A 74 -0.90 15.67 -5.25
N LYS A 75 -0.13 15.61 -6.34
CA LYS A 75 1.34 15.67 -6.31
C LYS A 75 1.88 16.90 -5.57
N ASN A 76 1.14 18.02 -5.64
CA ASN A 76 1.45 19.25 -4.93
C ASN A 76 0.42 19.47 -3.81
N ARG A 77 0.91 19.87 -2.62
CA ARG A 77 0.07 20.26 -1.47
C ARG A 77 -0.71 21.53 -1.81
N ILE A 78 -1.97 21.60 -1.37
CA ILE A 78 -2.75 22.85 -1.38
C ILE A 78 -2.41 23.62 -0.10
N PRO A 79 -1.97 24.89 -0.18
CA PRO A 79 -1.72 25.71 1.00
C PRO A 79 -3.04 26.09 1.70
N SER A 80 -3.02 26.27 3.03
CA SER A 80 -4.16 26.82 3.77
C SER A 80 -4.23 28.34 3.66
N PHE A 81 -5.33 28.93 4.14
CA PHE A 81 -5.47 30.39 4.14
C PHE A 81 -4.35 31.05 4.97
N GLY A 82 -3.67 32.03 4.39
CA GLY A 82 -2.52 32.71 5.00
C GLY A 82 -1.16 32.03 4.82
N GLU A 83 -1.09 30.81 4.28
CA GLU A 83 0.20 30.16 3.99
C GLU A 83 0.82 30.70 2.69
N ALA A 84 2.03 31.23 2.79
CA ALA A 84 2.82 31.62 1.62
C ALA A 84 3.32 30.39 0.84
N VAL A 85 3.18 30.39 -0.49
CA VAL A 85 3.75 29.35 -1.36
C VAL A 85 5.25 29.60 -1.51
N SER A 86 6.05 28.95 -0.66
CA SER A 86 7.52 28.96 -0.79
C SER A 86 7.96 28.19 -2.05
N GLN A 87 8.73 28.83 -2.93
CA GLN A 87 9.44 28.12 -3.99
C GLN A 87 10.49 27.20 -3.38
N SER A 88 10.61 25.95 -3.85
CA SER A 88 11.70 25.07 -3.44
C SER A 88 13.04 25.66 -3.89
N ARG A 89 14.01 25.75 -2.97
CA ARG A 89 15.38 26.22 -3.24
C ARG A 89 16.33 25.03 -3.19
N CYS A 90 17.13 24.86 -4.23
CA CYS A 90 18.11 23.78 -4.30
C CYS A 90 19.24 24.02 -3.30
N THR A 91 19.54 23.03 -2.45
CA THR A 91 20.65 23.15 -1.48
C THR A 91 22.04 23.01 -2.10
N THR A 92 22.15 22.53 -3.35
CA THR A 92 23.42 22.32 -4.06
C THR A 92 23.86 23.51 -4.91
N CYS A 93 22.93 24.16 -5.62
CA CYS A 93 23.25 25.29 -6.50
C CYS A 93 22.51 26.58 -6.14
N HIS A 94 21.80 26.61 -5.01
CA HIS A 94 21.09 27.76 -4.45
C HIS A 94 20.07 28.48 -5.36
N ARG A 95 19.64 27.84 -6.45
CA ARG A 95 18.59 28.32 -7.36
C ARG A 95 17.20 27.84 -6.93
N ASN A 96 16.18 28.62 -7.28
CA ASN A 96 14.79 28.33 -6.95
C ASN A 96 14.10 27.47 -8.03
N GLY A 97 12.93 26.92 -7.69
CA GLY A 97 12.07 26.14 -8.57
C GLY A 97 12.24 24.62 -8.48
N TYR A 98 13.30 24.13 -7.84
CA TYR A 98 13.57 22.69 -7.69
C TYR A 98 14.37 22.38 -6.42
N ASN A 99 14.34 21.11 -5.98
CA ASN A 99 15.14 20.62 -4.86
C ASN A 99 16.48 20.00 -5.35
N SER A 100 17.39 19.70 -4.43
CA SER A 100 18.71 19.13 -4.76
C SER A 100 18.69 17.71 -5.32
N HIS A 101 17.60 16.95 -5.14
CA HIS A 101 17.43 15.63 -5.77
C HIS A 101 17.12 15.76 -7.27
N SER A 102 16.40 16.80 -7.67
CA SER A 102 16.13 17.14 -9.08
C SER A 102 17.18 18.09 -9.70
N CYS A 103 18.33 18.28 -9.06
CA CYS A 103 19.34 19.23 -9.53
C CYS A 103 20.30 18.59 -10.54
N THR A 104 20.40 19.19 -11.73
CA THR A 104 21.34 18.80 -12.79
C THR A 104 22.75 19.40 -12.63
N TYR A 105 22.96 20.27 -11.64
CA TYR A 105 24.28 20.82 -11.36
C TYR A 105 25.13 19.77 -10.64
N SER A 106 26.30 19.45 -11.21
CA SER A 106 27.21 18.49 -10.61
C SER A 106 27.65 18.95 -9.21
N LYS A 107 27.57 18.05 -8.22
CA LYS A 107 28.21 18.25 -6.92
C LYS A 107 29.72 18.22 -7.14
N SER A 108 30.32 19.36 -7.46
CA SER A 108 31.76 19.48 -7.64
C SER A 108 32.47 19.11 -6.33
N SER A 109 33.09 17.93 -6.31
CA SER A 109 33.91 17.43 -5.20
C SER A 109 35.26 18.16 -5.16
N ARG A 110 35.25 19.47 -4.90
CA ARG A 110 36.45 20.27 -4.67
C ARG A 110 36.27 21.17 -3.46
N LEU A 111 37.29 21.12 -2.61
CA LEU A 111 37.36 21.75 -1.30
C LEU A 111 37.20 23.27 -1.40
N LEU A 112 36.47 23.86 -0.46
CA LEU A 112 36.49 25.31 -0.24
C LEU A 112 37.81 25.70 0.44
N THR A 113 38.87 25.84 -0.33
CA THR A 113 40.08 26.55 0.13
C THR A 113 39.78 28.04 0.22
N SER A 114 39.60 28.51 1.45
CA SER A 114 39.49 29.93 1.78
C SER A 114 40.81 30.66 1.51
N THR A 115 40.78 31.70 0.68
CA THR A 115 41.82 32.73 0.64
C THR A 115 41.22 34.10 0.90
N ILE A 116 41.77 34.78 1.90
CA ILE A 116 41.34 36.12 2.34
C ILE A 116 41.95 37.17 1.41
N GLY A 117 41.18 38.18 1.02
CA GLY A 117 41.58 39.22 0.06
C GLY A 117 40.99 40.61 0.37
N VAL A 118 41.56 41.25 1.39
CA VAL A 118 41.69 42.71 1.67
C VAL A 118 40.74 43.69 0.96
N GLY A 119 40.01 44.48 1.77
CA GLY A 119 39.02 45.46 1.36
C GLY A 119 39.48 46.86 0.90
N LYS A 120 38.46 47.69 0.65
CA LYS A 120 38.33 49.17 0.50
C LYS A 120 36.81 49.46 0.42
N GLY A 121 36.21 50.54 0.91
CA GLY A 121 36.66 51.71 1.68
C GLY A 121 35.80 52.94 1.32
N SER A 122 35.21 53.65 2.30
CA SER A 122 34.24 54.81 2.17
C SER A 122 32.89 54.46 1.47
N GLY A 123 31.75 55.16 1.59
CA GLY A 123 31.27 56.35 2.33
C GLY A 123 30.11 57.04 1.53
N SER A 124 29.13 57.79 2.07
CA SER A 124 28.72 58.15 3.44
C SER A 124 27.26 58.74 3.44
N HIS A 125 26.69 59.03 4.62
CA HIS A 125 25.52 59.90 4.91
C HIS A 125 24.05 59.51 4.57
N ASN A 126 23.31 59.14 5.63
CA ASN A 126 22.12 59.81 6.23
C ASN A 126 20.87 60.28 5.44
N VAL A 127 19.72 60.02 6.12
CA VAL A 127 18.30 60.44 5.92
C VAL A 127 17.58 59.78 4.74
#